data_AF-A0A523AYY2-F1
#
_entry.id   AF-A0A523AYY2-F1
#
_cell.length_a   1.000
_cell.length_b   1.000
_cell.length_c   1.000
_cell.angle_alpha   90.00
_cell.angle_beta   90.00
_cell.angle_gamma   90.00
#
_symmetry.space_group_name_H-M   'P 1'
#
loop_
_entity.id
_entity.type
_entity.pdbx_description
1 polymer ?
#
loop_
_entity_poly.entity_id
_entity_poly.type
_entity_poly.pdbx_seq_one_letter_code
_entity_poly.pdbx_strand_id
1 'polypeptide(L)'
;GGGAGVASTDACEKNGLRVAPLQEETVRKLERVVPPLGTSVKNPVDLSYFVLFNFSLMAECVKILAADPGIDMLIAHVSHLDMMMKALPTPEEEVLRVLARIKKDMEEFPEKPLAVVLAVESDFEVQRRKVEVRERLVKSGMCVFPTTARAARALSHLAFLREVREKRAKGEAFQDS
;
A
#
# COMPACT_ATOMS: atom_id res chain seq x y z
N GLY A 1 -1.50 -9.17 -8.35
CA GLY A 1 -1.43 -10.60 -8.69
C GLY A 1 -0.80 -11.37 -7.55
N GLY A 2 -1.11 -12.67 -7.45
CA GLY A 2 -0.71 -13.52 -6.31
C GLY A 2 0.80 -13.60 -6.07
N GLY A 3 1.62 -13.63 -7.13
CA GLY A 3 3.09 -13.63 -6.99
C GLY A 3 3.64 -12.35 -6.34
N ALA A 4 3.09 -11.19 -6.70
CA ALA A 4 3.44 -9.92 -6.05
C ALA A 4 2.97 -9.88 -4.58
N GLY A 5 1.86 -10.56 -4.27
CA GLY A 5 1.35 -10.74 -2.91
C GLY A 5 2.33 -11.53 -2.04
N VAL A 6 2.77 -12.71 -2.49
CA VAL A 6 3.75 -13.54 -1.77
C VAL A 6 5.05 -12.78 -1.53
N ALA A 7 5.62 -12.17 -2.57
CA ALA A 7 6.84 -11.38 -2.44
C ALA A 7 6.68 -10.19 -1.48
N SER A 8 5.48 -9.60 -1.41
CA SER A 8 5.17 -8.52 -0.48
C SER A 8 5.08 -9.02 0.96
N THR A 9 4.46 -10.19 1.18
CA THR A 9 4.43 -10.85 2.50
C THR A 9 5.83 -11.15 3.00
N ASP A 10 6.65 -11.80 2.17
CA ASP A 10 8.05 -12.12 2.52
C ASP A 10 8.85 -10.86 2.87
N ALA A 11 8.64 -9.76 2.12
CA ALA A 11 9.31 -8.50 2.38
C ALA A 11 8.89 -7.87 3.72
N CYS A 12 7.62 -7.98 4.10
CA CYS A 12 7.14 -7.54 5.40
C CYS A 12 7.76 -8.38 6.53
N GLU A 13 7.68 -9.71 6.42
CA GLU A 13 8.20 -10.63 7.45
C GLU A 13 9.70 -10.47 7.67
N LYS A 14 10.49 -10.32 6.59
CA LYS A 14 11.93 -10.05 6.67
C LYS A 14 12.29 -8.73 7.38
N ASN A 15 11.35 -7.80 7.48
CA ASN A 15 11.52 -6.54 8.21
C ASN A 15 10.87 -6.56 9.60
N GLY A 16 10.49 -7.74 10.11
CA GLY A 16 9.87 -7.91 11.42
C GLY A 16 8.41 -7.47 11.49
N LEU A 17 7.77 -7.19 10.35
CA LEU A 17 6.34 -6.89 10.29
C LEU A 17 5.54 -8.19 10.16
N ARG A 18 4.33 -8.19 10.71
CA ARG A 18 3.40 -9.31 10.60
C ARG A 18 2.29 -9.01 9.59
N VAL A 19 2.03 -9.94 8.68
CA VAL A 19 0.87 -9.89 7.79
C VAL A 19 -0.30 -10.61 8.46
N ALA A 20 -1.13 -9.86 9.20
CA ALA A 20 -2.21 -10.42 9.98
C ALA A 20 -3.42 -10.83 9.10
N PRO A 21 -4.15 -11.90 9.46
CA PRO A 21 -5.46 -12.17 8.87
C PRO A 21 -6.41 -10.97 9.08
N LEU A 22 -7.23 -10.66 8.08
CA LEU A 22 -8.27 -9.63 8.20
C LEU A 22 -9.42 -10.13 9.06
N GLN A 23 -10.14 -9.20 9.70
CA GLN A 23 -11.38 -9.56 10.38
C GLN A 23 -12.44 -10.04 9.39
N GLU A 24 -13.31 -10.94 9.84
CA GLU A 24 -14.39 -11.47 8.99
C GLU A 24 -15.26 -10.36 8.38
N GLU A 25 -15.56 -9.31 9.15
CA GLU A 25 -16.34 -8.18 8.65
C GLU A 25 -15.62 -7.44 7.50
N THR A 26 -14.31 -7.25 7.63
CA THR A 26 -13.46 -6.64 6.59
C THR A 26 -13.46 -7.50 5.32
N VAL A 27 -13.30 -8.82 5.47
CA VAL A 27 -13.38 -9.76 4.34
C VAL A 27 -14.74 -9.65 3.64
N ARG A 28 -15.85 -9.66 4.40
CA ARG A 28 -17.21 -9.52 3.84
C ARG A 28 -17.43 -8.18 3.12
N LYS A 29 -16.81 -7.09 3.59
CA LYS A 29 -16.86 -5.78 2.91
C LYS A 29 -16.07 -5.83 1.60
N LEU A 30 -14.89 -6.45 1.61
CA LEU A 30 -14.06 -6.64 0.41
C LEU A 30 -14.75 -7.51 -0.64
N GLU A 31 -15.41 -8.61 -0.24
CA GLU A 31 -16.15 -9.49 -1.16
C GLU A 31 -17.26 -8.79 -1.94
N ARG A 32 -17.79 -7.68 -1.41
CA ARG A 32 -18.83 -6.89 -2.10
C ARG A 32 -18.28 -5.96 -3.19
N VAL A 33 -16.99 -5.61 -3.12
CA VAL A 33 -16.38 -4.64 -4.03
C VAL A 33 -15.34 -5.28 -4.95
N VAL A 34 -14.63 -6.32 -4.48
CA VAL A 34 -13.60 -7.02 -5.25
C VAL A 34 -14.27 -8.09 -6.12
N PRO A 35 -14.07 -8.05 -7.46
CA PRO A 35 -14.56 -9.11 -8.34
C PRO A 35 -14.01 -10.48 -7.93
N PRO A 36 -14.80 -11.57 -7.91
CA PRO A 36 -14.41 -12.82 -7.25
C PRO A 36 -13.38 -13.68 -8.03
N LEU A 37 -13.27 -13.49 -9.35
CA LEU A 37 -12.50 -14.38 -10.22
C LEU A 37 -11.04 -13.90 -10.35
N GLY A 38 -10.09 -14.72 -9.92
CA GLY A 38 -8.66 -14.45 -10.07
C GLY A 38 -8.11 -13.38 -9.13
N THR A 39 -8.82 -13.07 -8.06
CA THR A 39 -8.48 -12.10 -7.00
C THR A 39 -8.35 -12.79 -5.64
N SER A 40 -7.90 -12.04 -4.63
CA SER A 40 -7.92 -12.47 -3.23
C SER A 40 -8.41 -11.34 -2.36
N VAL A 41 -9.37 -11.62 -1.48
CA VAL A 41 -9.86 -10.70 -0.43
C VAL A 41 -9.20 -10.97 0.94
N LYS A 42 -8.25 -11.90 1.01
CA LYS A 42 -7.43 -12.15 2.21
C LYS A 42 -6.30 -11.11 2.29
N ASN A 43 -5.41 -11.23 3.29
CA ASN A 43 -4.21 -10.37 3.38
C ASN A 43 -3.00 -11.12 2.80
N PRO A 44 -2.37 -10.64 1.70
CA PRO A 44 -2.65 -9.42 0.95
C PRO A 44 -3.90 -9.46 0.05
N VAL A 45 -4.57 -8.32 -0.10
CA VAL A 45 -5.68 -8.15 -1.03
C VAL A 45 -5.12 -8.03 -2.45
N ASP A 46 -5.58 -8.91 -3.34
CA ASP A 46 -5.14 -8.96 -4.74
C ASP A 46 -6.28 -8.61 -5.69
N LEU A 47 -6.16 -7.45 -6.33
CA LEU A 47 -7.12 -6.96 -7.32
C LEU A 47 -6.83 -7.45 -8.75
N SER A 48 -5.78 -8.26 -8.93
CA SER A 48 -5.41 -8.84 -10.22
C SER A 48 -5.31 -7.78 -11.33
N TYR A 49 -5.82 -8.09 -12.53
CA TYR A 49 -5.86 -7.16 -13.67
C TYR A 49 -7.03 -6.17 -13.63
N PHE A 50 -7.96 -6.26 -12.66
CA PHE A 50 -9.12 -5.37 -12.62
C PHE A 50 -8.74 -3.90 -12.43
N VAL A 51 -7.58 -3.63 -11.81
CA VAL A 51 -7.05 -2.28 -11.64
C VAL A 51 -6.71 -1.58 -12.96
N LEU A 52 -6.56 -2.32 -14.06
CA LEU A 52 -6.38 -1.74 -15.40
C LEU A 52 -7.67 -1.12 -15.94
N PHE A 53 -8.82 -1.66 -15.54
CA PHE A 53 -10.14 -1.21 -15.99
C PHE A 53 -10.78 -0.25 -15.00
N ASN A 54 -10.55 -0.47 -13.69
CA ASN A 54 -11.07 0.36 -12.62
C ASN A 54 -10.01 0.54 -11.52
N PHE A 55 -9.15 1.53 -11.70
CA PHE A 55 -8.12 1.86 -10.71
C PHE A 55 -8.72 2.40 -9.39
N SER A 56 -9.91 3.00 -9.44
CA SER A 56 -10.61 3.51 -8.25
C SER A 56 -10.98 2.42 -7.24
N LEU A 57 -11.06 1.15 -7.67
CA LEU A 57 -11.23 0.00 -6.76
C LEU A 57 -10.12 -0.06 -5.69
N MET A 58 -8.91 0.42 -6.00
CA MET A 58 -7.83 0.49 -5.03
C MET A 58 -8.16 1.44 -3.86
N ALA A 59 -8.82 2.57 -4.14
CA ALA A 59 -9.20 3.51 -3.09
C ALA A 59 -10.24 2.92 -2.14
N GLU A 60 -11.23 2.20 -2.68
CA GLU A 60 -12.25 1.53 -1.89
C GLU A 60 -11.63 0.44 -0.99
N CYS A 61 -10.73 -0.37 -1.54
CA CYS A 61 -10.06 -1.41 -0.77
C CYS A 61 -9.16 -0.83 0.34
N VAL A 62 -8.40 0.22 0.05
CA VAL A 62 -7.57 0.90 1.06
C VAL A 62 -8.44 1.45 2.20
N LYS A 63 -9.58 2.07 1.89
CA LYS A 63 -10.50 2.59 2.92
C LYS A 63 -11.08 1.47 3.78
N ILE A 64 -11.49 0.35 3.18
CA ILE A 64 -12.01 -0.81 3.92
C ILE A 64 -10.93 -1.40 4.83
N LEU A 65 -9.70 -1.55 4.33
CA LEU A 65 -8.57 -2.07 5.11
C LEU A 65 -8.14 -1.13 6.24
N ALA A 66 -8.14 0.18 5.99
CA ALA A 66 -7.80 1.17 7.01
C ALA A 66 -8.81 1.20 8.16
N ALA A 67 -10.07 0.85 7.90
CA ALA A 67 -11.11 0.73 8.91
C ALA A 67 -11.02 -0.55 9.77
N ASP A 68 -10.24 -1.56 9.35
CA ASP A 68 -10.05 -2.79 10.14
C ASP A 68 -9.22 -2.49 11.40
N PRO A 69 -9.76 -2.67 12.62
CA PRO A 69 -9.04 -2.35 13.86
C PRO A 69 -7.82 -3.25 14.11
N GLY A 70 -7.70 -4.39 13.42
CA GLY A 70 -6.52 -5.27 13.48
C GLY A 70 -5.39 -4.87 12.52
N ILE A 71 -5.56 -3.80 11.74
CA ILE A 71 -4.55 -3.29 10.80
C ILE A 71 -3.92 -2.01 11.33
N ASP A 72 -2.61 -2.04 11.57
CA ASP A 72 -1.83 -0.90 12.06
C ASP A 72 -1.24 -0.03 10.94
N MET A 73 -0.99 -0.61 9.78
CA MET A 73 -0.27 0.04 8.67
C MET A 73 -0.63 -0.59 7.33
N LEU A 74 -0.49 0.17 6.24
CA LEU A 74 -0.86 -0.27 4.89
C LEU A 74 0.29 -0.09 3.90
N ILE A 75 0.42 -1.06 2.98
CA ILE A 75 1.24 -0.94 1.77
C ILE A 75 0.34 -1.08 0.54
N ALA A 76 0.16 0.00 -0.22
CA ALA A 76 -0.55 -0.02 -1.50
C ALA A 76 0.45 -0.24 -2.64
N HIS A 77 0.47 -1.44 -3.21
CA HIS A 77 1.40 -1.81 -4.28
C HIS A 77 0.75 -1.71 -5.67
N VAL A 78 1.14 -0.67 -6.42
CA VAL A 78 0.68 -0.44 -7.80
C VAL A 78 1.57 -1.22 -8.77
N SER A 79 1.39 -2.55 -8.78
CA SER A 79 2.24 -3.48 -9.54
C SER A 79 2.06 -3.41 -11.07
N HIS A 80 0.91 -2.95 -11.56
CA HIS A 80 0.60 -2.92 -12.99
C HIS A 80 0.81 -1.55 -13.65
N LEU A 81 1.49 -0.61 -13.00
CA LEU A 81 1.64 0.75 -13.52
C LEU A 81 2.27 0.77 -14.92
N ASP A 82 3.28 -0.07 -15.18
CA ASP A 82 3.91 -0.18 -16.50
C ASP A 82 2.92 -0.61 -17.57
N MET A 83 2.09 -1.58 -17.25
CA MET A 83 1.07 -2.09 -18.15
C MET A 83 0.04 -1.01 -18.46
N MET A 84 -0.37 -0.23 -17.46
CA MET A 84 -1.25 0.93 -17.66
C MET A 84 -0.60 1.96 -18.59
N MET A 85 0.67 2.32 -18.36
CA MET A 85 1.41 3.30 -19.18
C MET A 85 1.54 2.88 -20.65
N LYS A 86 1.61 1.56 -20.90
CA LYS A 86 1.71 0.99 -22.25
C LYS A 86 0.35 0.83 -22.93
N ALA A 87 -0.69 0.49 -22.17
CA ALA A 87 -2.01 0.16 -22.71
C ALA A 87 -2.95 1.37 -22.81
N LEU A 88 -2.74 2.40 -21.99
CA LEU A 88 -3.63 3.55 -21.87
C LEU A 88 -2.90 4.84 -22.32
N PRO A 89 -3.58 5.78 -23.01
CA PRO A 89 -2.94 7.00 -23.48
C PRO A 89 -2.36 7.87 -22.36
N THR A 90 -3.15 8.14 -21.31
CA THR A 90 -2.80 9.08 -20.22
C THR A 90 -3.23 8.56 -18.83
N PRO A 91 -2.76 7.39 -18.38
CA PRO A 91 -3.15 6.82 -17.09
C PRO A 91 -2.60 7.58 -15.87
N GLU A 92 -1.61 8.47 -16.05
CA GLU A 92 -0.98 9.23 -14.97
C GLU A 92 -1.99 10.05 -14.17
N GLU A 93 -2.87 10.79 -14.85
CA GLU A 93 -3.86 11.64 -14.20
C GLU A 93 -4.91 10.81 -13.44
N GLU A 94 -5.24 9.62 -13.94
CA GLU A 94 -6.08 8.66 -13.21
C GLU A 94 -5.39 8.20 -11.93
N VAL A 95 -4.15 7.74 -12.06
CA VAL A 95 -3.36 7.20 -10.95
C VAL A 95 -3.16 8.26 -9.87
N LEU A 96 -2.79 9.47 -10.27
CA LEU A 96 -2.58 10.60 -9.36
C LEU A 96 -3.88 11.00 -8.67
N ARG A 97 -5.00 11.06 -9.40
CA ARG A 97 -6.31 11.40 -8.81
C ARG A 97 -6.76 10.36 -7.79
N VAL A 98 -6.62 9.07 -8.10
CA VAL A 98 -7.00 7.99 -7.18
C VAL A 98 -6.08 7.95 -5.96
N LEU A 99 -4.77 8.12 -6.13
CA LEU A 99 -3.82 8.19 -5.01
C LEU A 99 -4.04 9.43 -4.13
N ALA A 100 -4.41 10.56 -4.72
CA ALA A 100 -4.81 11.76 -3.97
C ALA A 100 -6.10 11.53 -3.18
N ARG A 101 -7.08 10.82 -3.76
CA ARG A 101 -8.29 10.38 -3.03
C ARG A 101 -7.91 9.47 -1.87
N ILE A 102 -7.06 8.47 -2.09
CA ILE A 102 -6.56 7.59 -1.02
C ILE A 102 -5.91 8.39 0.09
N LYS A 103 -5.02 9.34 -0.26
CA LYS A 103 -4.38 10.20 0.73
C LYS A 103 -5.42 10.94 1.60
N LYS A 104 -6.46 11.49 0.96
CA LYS A 104 -7.56 12.17 1.66
C LYS A 104 -8.37 11.21 2.54
N ASP A 105 -8.73 10.03 2.04
CA ASP A 105 -9.45 9.01 2.82
C ASP A 105 -8.65 8.56 4.05
N MET A 106 -7.31 8.52 3.95
CA MET A 106 -6.43 8.20 5.08
C MET A 106 -6.37 9.27 6.16
N GLU A 107 -6.88 10.49 5.92
CA GLU A 107 -7.01 11.53 6.97
C GLU A 107 -8.00 11.10 8.06
N GLU A 108 -8.93 10.18 7.75
CA GLU A 108 -9.83 9.55 8.75
C GLU A 108 -9.08 8.58 9.68
N PHE A 109 -7.85 8.16 9.32
CA PHE A 109 -7.05 7.16 10.03
C PHE A 109 -5.61 7.64 10.29
N PRO A 110 -5.42 8.75 11.03
CA PRO A 110 -4.11 9.41 11.17
C PRO A 110 -3.04 8.55 11.85
N GLU A 111 -3.45 7.54 12.63
CA GLU A 111 -2.55 6.61 13.33
C GLU A 111 -2.02 5.47 12.42
N LYS A 112 -2.56 5.34 11.20
CA LYS A 112 -2.26 4.21 10.30
C LYS A 112 -1.45 4.68 9.10
N PRO A 113 -0.11 4.60 9.13
CA PRO A 113 0.72 5.04 8.02
C PRO A 113 0.44 4.22 6.75
N LEU A 114 0.37 4.91 5.62
CA LEU A 114 0.25 4.32 4.28
C LEU A 114 1.55 4.53 3.50
N ALA A 115 2.13 3.43 3.01
CA ALA A 115 3.20 3.45 2.02
C ALA A 115 2.67 3.06 0.64
N VAL A 116 3.07 3.79 -0.40
CA VAL A 116 2.75 3.47 -1.80
C VAL A 116 4.00 2.88 -2.46
N VAL A 117 3.85 1.73 -3.12
CA VAL A 117 4.92 1.11 -3.90
C VAL A 117 4.61 1.28 -5.38
N LEU A 118 5.50 1.99 -6.07
CA LEU A 118 5.53 2.07 -7.53
C LEU A 118 6.78 1.32 -8.01
N ALA A 119 6.61 0.06 -8.42
CA ALA A 119 7.71 -0.80 -8.82
C ALA A 119 8.53 -0.17 -9.96
N VAL A 120 9.84 -0.39 -9.99
CA VAL A 120 10.75 0.15 -11.04
C VAL A 120 11.11 -0.97 -11.99
N GLU A 121 10.20 -1.30 -12.90
CA GLU A 121 10.48 -2.09 -14.09
C GLU A 121 9.95 -1.29 -15.28
N SER A 122 10.41 -1.57 -16.51
CA SER A 122 10.11 -0.93 -17.82
C SER A 122 11.29 -0.27 -18.54
N ASP A 123 11.10 -0.11 -19.86
CA ASP A 123 11.91 0.64 -20.81
C ASP A 123 11.95 2.16 -20.50
N PHE A 124 12.96 2.85 -21.07
CA PHE A 124 13.32 4.23 -20.70
C PHE A 124 12.17 5.25 -20.76
N GLU A 125 11.25 5.12 -21.72
CA GLU A 125 10.15 6.07 -21.89
C GLU A 125 9.13 5.94 -20.76
N VAL A 126 8.70 4.72 -20.46
CA VAL A 126 7.78 4.44 -19.34
C VAL A 126 8.41 4.83 -18.00
N GLN A 127 9.72 4.63 -17.83
CA GLN A 127 10.43 5.08 -16.63
C GLN A 127 10.35 6.59 -16.45
N ARG A 128 10.53 7.37 -17.52
CA ARG A 128 10.45 8.84 -17.44
C ARG A 128 9.08 9.30 -16.94
N ARG A 129 8.00 8.74 -17.51
CA ARG A 129 6.61 9.03 -17.12
C ARG A 129 6.36 8.66 -15.65
N LYS A 130 6.86 7.52 -15.21
CA LYS A 130 6.74 7.07 -13.80
C LYS A 130 7.53 7.93 -12.83
N VAL A 131 8.69 8.46 -13.22
CA VAL A 131 9.46 9.41 -12.40
C VAL A 131 8.63 10.67 -12.15
N GLU A 132 7.95 11.21 -13.17
CA GLU A 132 7.08 12.37 -13.00
C GLU A 132 5.91 12.09 -12.03
N VAL A 133 5.22 10.96 -12.20
CA VAL A 133 4.15 10.54 -11.28
C VAL A 133 4.67 10.44 -9.85
N ARG A 134 5.82 9.77 -9.65
CA ARG A 134 6.45 9.64 -8.33
C ARG A 134 6.79 11.00 -7.73
N GLU A 135 7.37 11.91 -8.50
CA GLU A 135 7.71 13.25 -8.04
C GLU A 135 6.48 14.03 -7.58
N ARG A 136 5.38 13.98 -8.35
CA ARG A 136 4.12 14.64 -7.98
C ARG A 136 3.55 14.06 -6.68
N LEU A 137 3.55 12.74 -6.53
CA LEU A 137 3.10 12.09 -5.30
C LEU A 137 3.96 12.45 -4.08
N VAL A 138 5.28 12.45 -4.23
CA VAL A 138 6.21 12.83 -3.14
C VAL A 138 6.04 14.31 -2.77
N LYS A 139 5.92 15.21 -3.76
CA LYS A 139 5.64 16.64 -3.53
C LYS A 139 4.31 16.86 -2.80
N SER A 140 3.34 15.94 -2.98
CA SER A 140 2.09 15.98 -2.24
C SER A 140 2.19 15.47 -0.79
N GLY A 141 3.35 14.95 -0.35
CA GLY A 141 3.57 14.41 0.98
C GLY A 141 3.24 12.92 1.14
N MET A 142 3.08 12.16 0.05
CA MET A 142 2.90 10.70 0.13
C MET A 142 4.24 9.98 0.29
N CYS A 143 4.25 8.92 1.09
CA CYS A 143 5.39 8.01 1.24
C CYS A 143 5.46 7.04 0.06
N VAL A 144 6.27 7.34 -0.96
CA VAL A 144 6.39 6.52 -2.17
C VAL A 144 7.73 5.80 -2.23
N PHE A 145 7.69 4.48 -2.47
CA PHE A 145 8.87 3.61 -2.51
C PHE A 145 8.95 2.83 -3.83
N PRO A 146 10.17 2.51 -4.29
CA PRO A 146 10.35 1.73 -5.51
C PRO A 146 10.15 0.22 -5.31
N THR A 147 10.15 -0.27 -4.07
CA THR A 147 10.01 -1.69 -3.75
C THR A 147 9.26 -1.89 -2.43
N THR A 148 8.57 -3.03 -2.30
CA THR A 148 7.90 -3.40 -1.05
C THR A 148 8.89 -3.54 0.11
N ALA A 149 10.08 -4.07 -0.12
CA ALA A 149 11.10 -4.19 0.92
C ALA A 149 11.50 -2.83 1.53
N ARG A 150 11.60 -1.77 0.71
CA ARG A 150 11.90 -0.42 1.20
C ARG A 150 10.71 0.20 1.96
N ALA A 151 9.49 -0.03 1.49
CA ALA A 151 8.28 0.39 2.18
C ALA A 151 8.16 -0.31 3.55
N ALA A 152 8.27 -1.64 3.58
CA ALA A 152 8.24 -2.45 4.79
C ALA A 152 9.31 -2.01 5.81
N ARG A 153 10.55 -1.77 5.36
CA ARG A 153 11.62 -1.26 6.24
C ARG A 153 11.28 0.09 6.85
N ALA A 154 10.74 1.01 6.05
CA ALA A 154 10.36 2.34 6.55
C ALA A 154 9.23 2.25 7.58
N LEU A 155 8.21 1.42 7.32
CA LEU A 155 7.11 1.20 8.25
C LEU A 155 7.56 0.50 9.54
N SER A 156 8.47 -0.47 9.45
CA SER A 156 9.07 -1.15 10.60
C SER A 156 9.81 -0.15 11.52
N HIS A 157 10.59 0.77 10.95
CA HIS A 157 11.22 1.83 11.74
C HIS A 157 10.21 2.80 12.38
N LEU A 158 9.09 3.09 11.71
CA LEU A 158 8.02 3.91 12.29
C LEU A 158 7.35 3.19 13.47
N ALA A 159 7.08 1.89 13.35
CA ALA A 159 6.56 1.07 14.44
C ALA A 159 7.52 1.07 15.65
N PHE A 160 8.81 0.82 15.40
CA PHE A 160 9.83 0.89 16.45
C PHE A 160 9.87 2.27 17.14
N LEU A 161 9.84 3.36 16.36
CA LEU A 161 9.83 4.71 16.93
C LEU A 161 8.58 4.97 17.80
N ARG A 162 7.42 4.47 17.37
CA ARG A 162 6.17 4.55 18.14
C ARG A 162 6.32 3.82 19.47
N GLU A 163 6.78 2.58 19.47
CA GLU A 163 7.02 1.79 20.69
C GLU A 163 7.99 2.49 21.65
N VAL A 164 9.10 3.04 21.14
CA VAL A 164 10.07 3.80 21.95
C VAL A 164 9.41 5.02 22.60
N ARG A 165 8.57 5.75 21.86
CA ARG A 165 7.85 6.93 22.39
C ARG A 165 6.83 6.54 23.45
N GLU A 166 6.10 5.45 23.25
CA GLU A 166 5.12 4.94 24.20
C GLU A 166 5.79 4.47 25.51
N LYS A 167 6.92 3.75 25.43
CA LYS A 167 7.71 3.35 26.62
C LYS A 167 8.24 4.54 27.40
N ARG A 168 8.78 5.56 26.69
CA ARG A 168 9.27 6.80 27.31
C ARG A 168 8.15 7.57 28.02
N ALA A 169 6.96 7.63 27.42
CA ALA A 169 5.80 8.27 28.04
C ALA A 169 5.34 7.54 29.32
N LYS A 170 5.58 6.23 29.42
CA LYS A 170 5.27 5.40 30.59
C LYS A 170 6.37 5.37 31.65
N GLY A 171 7.54 5.96 31.38
CA GLY A 171 8.69 5.95 32.31
C GLY A 171 9.45 4.62 32.39
N GLU A 172 9.26 3.72 31.42
CA GLU A 172 9.93 2.42 31.37
C GLU A 172 11.32 2.56 30.72
N ALA A 173 12.37 2.10 31.42
CA ALA A 173 13.74 2.10 30.91
C ALA A 173 13.93 1.01 29.84
N PHE A 174 14.74 1.32 28.81
CA PHE A 174 15.10 0.37 27.76
C PHE A 174 16.03 -0.71 28.35
N GLN A 175 15.62 -1.99 28.30
CA GLN A 175 16.55 -3.11 28.45
C GLN A 175 16.96 -3.53 27.04
N ASP A 176 18.23 -3.33 26.69
CA ASP A 176 18.81 -3.83 25.45
C ASP A 176 18.77 -5.37 25.47
N SER A 177 18.22 -5.97 24.42
CA SER A 177 18.36 -7.40 24.11
C SER A 177 18.79 -7.61 22.67
#